data_AF-A0A951Z1R8-F1
#
_entry.id   AF-A0A951Z1R8-F1
#
_cell.length_a   1.000
_cell.length_b   1.000
_cell.length_c   1.000
_cell.angle_alpha   90.00
_cell.angle_beta   90.00
_cell.angle_gamma   90.00
#
_symmetry.space_group_name_H-M   'P 1'
#
loop_
_entity.id
_entity.type
_entity.pdbx_description
1 polymer ?
#
loop_
_entity_poly.entity_id
_entity_poly.type
_entity_poly.pdbx_seq_one_letter_code
_entity_poly.pdbx_strand_id
1 'polypeptide(L)'
;IDFRVSTLPTLFGEKIVMRILDPSSAKLGIDALGYEPEQKELLLEAIRRPYGMILVTGPTGSGKTVSLYTCLNILNEPGINISTAEDPAEINLPGINQVNVNEKAGLTFAAALRAFLRQDPDVIMVGEIRDLETADIAIKAAQTGHMVLSTLHTNDAPTTLTRLANMGVPAFNIASSVILITAQRLARRLCNCKQPLETDSSALLKAGFLESDLGGKWTPFRPVGCERCGGSGYKGRVGIYQVMPITEEMQKLILSNGNALQIARQAQLEGVRDLRRSGLVKVMQGMTSIEEVLGATNE
;
A
#
# COMPACT_ATOMS: atom_id res chain seq x y z
N ILE A 1 -9.70 -5.20 23.67
CA ILE A 1 -9.67 -5.97 22.40
C ILE A 1 -11.04 -5.78 21.80
N ASP A 2 -11.09 -5.11 20.65
CA ASP A 2 -12.35 -4.76 20.00
C ASP A 2 -12.63 -5.77 18.88
N PHE A 3 -13.91 -5.98 18.56
CA PHE A 3 -14.32 -6.95 17.56
C PHE A 3 -15.24 -6.31 16.53
N ARG A 4 -14.96 -6.57 15.25
CA ARG A 4 -15.95 -6.38 14.18
C ARG A 4 -16.73 -7.67 14.00
N VAL A 5 -18.03 -7.62 14.29
CA VAL A 5 -18.94 -8.77 14.18
C VAL A 5 -19.76 -8.63 12.89
N SER A 6 -19.82 -9.72 12.12
CA SER A 6 -20.68 -9.83 10.94
C SER A 6 -21.50 -11.11 11.05
N THR A 7 -22.81 -10.98 10.94
CA THR A 7 -23.75 -12.10 10.84
C THR A 7 -24.23 -12.24 9.40
N LEU A 8 -24.41 -13.48 8.94
CA LEU A 8 -24.95 -13.80 7.63
C LEU A 8 -25.93 -14.97 7.76
N PRO A 9 -27.22 -14.79 7.46
CA PRO A 9 -28.17 -15.89 7.46
C PRO A 9 -27.82 -16.90 6.36
N THR A 10 -27.65 -18.16 6.73
CA THR A 10 -27.40 -19.29 5.82
C THR A 10 -28.56 -20.27 5.88
N LEU A 11 -28.60 -21.23 4.95
CA LEU A 11 -29.66 -22.25 4.91
C LEU A 11 -29.79 -23.05 6.23
N PHE A 12 -28.71 -23.16 7.00
CA PHE A 12 -28.64 -24.00 8.21
C PHE A 12 -28.44 -23.17 9.49
N GLY A 13 -28.82 -21.88 9.46
CA GLY A 13 -28.69 -20.95 10.59
C GLY A 13 -27.79 -19.77 10.28
N GLU A 14 -27.48 -18.95 11.29
CA GLU A 14 -26.63 -17.77 11.10
C GLU A 14 -25.14 -18.10 11.21
N LYS A 15 -24.37 -17.69 10.20
CA LYS A 15 -22.90 -17.67 10.27
C LYS A 15 -22.47 -16.37 10.95
N ILE A 16 -21.65 -16.48 12.00
CA ILE A 16 -21.04 -15.34 12.68
C ILE A 16 -19.54 -15.33 12.41
N VAL A 17 -19.01 -14.19 11.96
CA VAL A 17 -17.57 -13.95 11.83
C VAL A 17 -17.18 -12.81 12.76
N MET A 18 -16.20 -13.07 13.63
CA MET A 18 -15.62 -12.06 14.50
C MET A 18 -14.19 -11.77 14.05
N ARG A 19 -13.91 -10.52 13.68
CA ARG A 19 -12.55 -10.05 13.38
C ARG A 19 -12.02 -9.28 14.59
N ILE A 20 -10.87 -9.70 15.10
CA ILE A 20 -10.14 -8.98 16.14
C ILE A 20 -9.57 -7.70 15.55
N LEU A 21 -9.81 -6.58 16.22
CA LEU A 21 -9.18 -5.30 15.97
C LEU A 21 -8.12 -5.09 17.06
N ASP A 22 -6.86 -5.03 16.64
CA ASP A 22 -5.72 -4.81 17.52
C ASP A 22 -5.19 -3.39 17.32
N PRO A 23 -5.45 -2.46 18.26
CA PRO A 23 -5.00 -1.07 18.12
C PRO A 23 -3.48 -0.93 18.14
N SER A 24 -2.74 -1.95 18.61
CA SER A 24 -1.28 -1.93 18.61
C SER A 24 -0.69 -1.86 17.20
N SER A 25 -1.41 -2.34 16.17
CA SER A 25 -0.95 -2.24 14.79
C SER A 25 -0.85 -0.81 14.28
N ALA A 26 -1.62 0.14 14.82
CA ALA A 26 -1.50 1.56 14.46
C ALA A 26 -0.21 2.20 14.99
N LYS A 27 0.43 1.60 16.00
CA LYS A 27 1.70 2.06 16.57
C LYS A 27 2.93 1.46 15.88
N LEU A 28 2.74 0.72 14.79
CA LEU A 28 3.84 0.22 13.98
C LEU A 28 4.58 1.42 13.38
N GLY A 29 5.82 1.62 13.84
CA GLY A 29 6.74 2.55 13.20
C GLY A 29 7.10 2.09 11.79
N ILE A 30 7.57 3.02 10.97
CA ILE A 30 7.91 2.76 9.56
C ILE A 30 8.92 1.62 9.37
N ASP A 31 9.85 1.45 10.33
CA ASP A 31 10.83 0.35 10.32
C ASP A 31 10.20 -1.03 10.45
N ALA A 32 9.06 -1.12 11.13
CA ALA A 32 8.35 -2.39 11.32
C ALA A 32 7.51 -2.80 10.09
N LEU A 33 7.26 -1.88 9.15
CA LEU A 33 6.49 -2.17 7.93
C LEU A 33 7.27 -3.03 6.94
N GLY A 34 8.61 -3.00 7.01
CA GLY A 34 9.47 -3.83 6.17
C GLY A 34 9.76 -3.26 4.79
N TYR A 35 9.69 -1.93 4.62
CA TYR A 35 10.26 -1.26 3.44
C TYR A 35 11.76 -1.54 3.34
N GLU A 36 12.28 -1.60 2.12
CA GLU A 36 13.72 -1.55 1.89
C GLU A 36 14.23 -0.12 2.13
N PRO A 37 15.52 0.09 2.48
CA PRO A 37 16.03 1.41 2.84
C PRO A 37 15.72 2.52 1.81
N GLU A 38 15.97 2.25 0.53
CA GLU A 38 15.67 3.17 -0.58
C GLU A 38 14.16 3.46 -0.70
N GLN A 39 13.31 2.45 -0.49
CA GLN A 39 11.85 2.59 -0.56
C GLN A 39 11.31 3.42 0.60
N LYS A 40 11.89 3.22 1.79
CA LYS A 40 11.59 3.98 3.00
C LYS A 40 11.95 5.45 2.79
N GLU A 41 13.13 5.72 2.26
CA GLU A 41 13.60 7.08 1.97
C GLU A 41 12.68 7.81 1.00
N LEU A 42 12.35 7.20 -0.14
CA LEU A 42 11.41 7.76 -1.12
C LEU A 42 10.04 8.09 -0.51
N LEU A 43 9.50 7.20 0.34
CA LEU A 43 8.24 7.45 1.03
C LEU A 43 8.35 8.62 2.03
N LEU A 44 9.42 8.66 2.82
CA LEU A 44 9.65 9.71 3.81
C LEU A 44 9.86 11.08 3.16
N GLU A 45 10.57 11.14 2.04
CA GLU A 45 10.72 12.35 1.25
C GLU A 45 9.38 12.83 0.70
N ALA A 46 8.57 11.91 0.14
CA ALA A 46 7.28 12.24 -0.43
C ALA A 46 6.29 12.80 0.61
N ILE A 47 6.14 12.15 1.77
CA ILE A 47 5.19 12.61 2.80
C ILE A 47 5.57 13.95 3.41
N ARG A 48 6.86 14.35 3.36
CA ARG A 48 7.35 15.63 3.87
C ARG A 48 7.27 16.77 2.86
N ARG A 49 6.83 16.49 1.62
CA ARG A 49 6.55 17.56 0.67
C ARG A 49 5.41 18.43 1.21
N PRO A 50 5.41 19.74 0.95
CA PRO A 50 4.37 20.64 1.46
C PRO A 50 2.98 20.28 0.92
N TYR A 51 2.92 19.72 -0.28
CA TYR A 51 1.67 19.30 -0.91
C TYR A 51 1.91 18.22 -1.96
N GLY A 52 0.82 17.59 -2.39
CA GLY A 52 0.81 16.53 -3.39
C GLY A 52 -0.03 15.34 -2.94
N MET A 53 -0.23 14.38 -3.82
CA MET A 53 -1.03 13.19 -3.57
C MET A 53 -0.16 11.94 -3.53
N ILE A 54 -0.31 11.17 -2.46
CA ILE A 54 0.31 9.87 -2.25
C ILE A 54 -0.78 8.80 -2.26
N LEU A 55 -0.63 7.82 -3.15
CA LEU A 55 -1.59 6.74 -3.32
C LEU A 55 -1.00 5.43 -2.82
N VAL A 56 -1.69 4.78 -1.88
CA VAL A 56 -1.33 3.47 -1.36
C VAL A 56 -2.30 2.43 -1.92
N THR A 57 -1.79 1.41 -2.59
CA THR A 57 -2.61 0.53 -3.44
C THR A 57 -2.36 -0.95 -3.17
N GLY A 58 -3.36 -1.76 -3.49
CA GLY A 58 -3.33 -3.21 -3.31
C GLY A 58 -4.68 -3.80 -2.89
N PRO A 59 -4.78 -5.13 -2.81
CA PRO A 59 -6.01 -5.82 -2.47
C PRO A 59 -6.42 -5.57 -1.01
N THR A 60 -7.62 -6.03 -0.64
CA THR A 60 -8.05 -6.06 0.76
C THR A 60 -7.09 -6.91 1.58
N GLY A 61 -6.70 -6.40 2.76
CA GLY A 61 -5.77 -7.11 3.65
C GLY A 61 -4.29 -7.00 3.28
N SER A 62 -3.91 -6.18 2.28
CA SER A 62 -2.50 -5.92 1.95
C SER A 62 -1.78 -4.95 2.91
N GLY A 63 -2.49 -4.42 3.91
CA GLY A 63 -1.91 -3.51 4.92
C GLY A 63 -1.96 -2.02 4.58
N LYS A 64 -2.73 -1.60 3.55
CA LYS A 64 -2.79 -0.18 3.12
C LYS A 64 -3.09 0.79 4.27
N THR A 65 -4.11 0.49 5.07
CA THR A 65 -4.51 1.30 6.23
C THR A 65 -3.39 1.42 7.24
N VAL A 66 -2.63 0.34 7.49
CA VAL A 66 -1.49 0.36 8.40
C VAL A 66 -0.40 1.28 7.85
N SER A 67 -0.05 1.16 6.56
CA SER A 67 0.92 2.05 5.92
C SER A 67 0.48 3.52 5.96
N LEU A 68 -0.79 3.80 5.69
CA LEU A 68 -1.35 5.15 5.77
C LEU A 68 -1.29 5.71 7.19
N TYR A 69 -1.73 4.94 8.20
CA TYR A 69 -1.68 5.37 9.59
C TYR A 69 -0.25 5.61 10.07
N THR A 70 0.72 4.81 9.62
CA THR A 70 2.14 5.09 9.89
C THR A 70 2.58 6.42 9.27
N CYS A 71 2.18 6.73 8.04
CA CYS A 71 2.48 8.04 7.43
C CYS A 71 1.83 9.18 8.22
N LEU A 72 0.56 9.03 8.60
CA LEU A 72 -0.17 10.02 9.40
C LEU A 72 0.49 10.26 10.75
N ASN A 73 0.91 9.21 11.45
CA ASN A 73 1.61 9.33 12.74
C ASN A 73 2.98 10.04 12.62
N ILE A 74 3.66 9.92 11.47
CA ILE A 74 4.90 10.67 11.21
C ILE A 74 4.61 12.17 10.99
N LEU A 75 3.46 12.50 10.41
CA LEU A 75 3.04 13.88 10.16
C LEU A 75 2.29 14.50 11.34
N ASN A 76 1.95 13.71 12.37
CA ASN A 76 1.16 14.13 13.53
C ASN A 76 2.01 14.94 14.52
N GLU A 77 2.41 16.13 14.08
CA GLU A 77 3.18 17.09 14.84
C GLU A 77 2.29 18.27 15.29
N PRO A 78 2.59 18.92 16.43
CA PRO A 78 1.86 20.11 16.85
C PRO A 78 1.83 21.20 15.77
N GLY A 79 0.65 21.74 15.50
CA GLY A 79 0.45 22.78 14.48
C GLY A 79 0.14 22.25 13.09
N ILE A 80 0.06 20.93 12.88
CA ILE A 80 -0.39 20.32 11.63
C ILE A 80 -1.84 19.84 11.79
N ASN A 81 -2.76 20.37 11.00
CA ASN A 81 -4.16 19.97 10.99
C ASN A 81 -4.38 18.77 10.06
N ILE A 82 -4.58 17.60 10.66
CA ILE A 82 -4.83 16.34 9.94
C ILE A 82 -6.30 15.96 10.03
N SER A 83 -6.94 15.76 8.88
CA SER A 83 -8.33 15.30 8.79
C SER A 83 -8.44 14.03 7.94
N THR A 84 -9.22 13.04 8.40
CA THR A 84 -9.42 11.78 7.68
C THR A 84 -10.90 11.47 7.45
N ALA A 85 -11.23 10.93 6.29
CA ALA A 85 -12.55 10.35 6.00
C ALA A 85 -12.40 8.85 5.77
N GLU A 86 -13.10 8.00 6.53
CA GLU A 86 -12.88 6.55 6.58
C GLU A 86 -14.20 5.76 6.65
N ASP A 87 -14.22 4.50 6.17
CA ASP A 87 -15.42 3.66 6.10
C ASP A 87 -15.14 2.21 6.57
N PRO A 88 -15.26 1.91 7.88
CA PRO A 88 -15.15 2.83 9.02
C PRO A 88 -13.68 3.00 9.45
N ALA A 89 -13.40 4.02 10.27
CA ALA A 89 -12.15 4.12 11.02
C ALA A 89 -12.05 2.97 12.02
N GLU A 90 -11.03 2.11 11.85
CA GLU A 90 -10.86 0.90 12.68
C GLU A 90 -10.05 1.18 13.96
N ILE A 91 -9.18 2.18 13.97
CA ILE A 91 -8.32 2.52 15.11
C ILE A 91 -8.31 4.03 15.31
N ASN A 92 -8.50 4.46 16.57
CA ASN A 92 -8.41 5.86 16.95
C ASN A 92 -6.95 6.32 16.97
N LEU A 93 -6.66 7.43 16.27
CA LEU A 93 -5.37 8.10 16.19
C LEU A 93 -5.44 9.43 16.95
N PRO A 94 -4.90 9.51 18.18
CA PRO A 94 -4.88 10.75 18.95
C PRO A 94 -4.17 11.88 18.20
N GLY A 95 -4.75 13.08 18.20
CA GLY A 95 -4.22 14.24 17.47
C GLY A 95 -4.75 14.39 16.03
N ILE A 96 -5.49 13.40 15.53
CA ILE A 96 -6.03 13.39 14.16
C ILE A 96 -7.56 13.47 14.18
N ASN A 97 -8.13 14.32 13.33
CA ASN A 97 -9.58 14.49 13.20
C ASN A 97 -10.17 13.42 12.28
N GLN A 98 -10.59 12.27 12.83
CA GLN A 98 -11.13 11.16 12.06
C GLN A 98 -12.65 11.23 11.91
N VAL A 99 -13.14 11.18 10.66
CA VAL A 99 -14.56 11.19 10.30
C VAL A 99 -14.96 9.85 9.69
N ASN A 100 -15.95 9.20 10.29
CA ASN A 100 -16.59 8.02 9.70
C ASN A 100 -17.59 8.44 8.62
N VAL A 101 -17.49 7.82 7.45
CA VAL A 101 -18.50 7.91 6.39
C VAL A 101 -19.83 7.38 6.95
N ASN A 102 -20.90 8.09 6.63
CA ASN A 102 -22.26 7.70 6.97
C ASN A 102 -23.18 8.00 5.78
N GLU A 103 -23.29 7.03 4.87
CA GLU A 103 -24.11 7.16 3.66
C GLU A 103 -25.59 7.45 3.98
N LYS A 104 -26.12 6.85 5.05
CA LYS A 104 -27.53 7.07 5.47
C LYS A 104 -27.80 8.52 5.88
N ALA A 105 -26.79 9.20 6.44
CA ALA A 105 -26.86 10.60 6.80
C ALA A 105 -26.38 11.54 5.68
N GLY A 106 -25.99 11.01 4.51
CA GLY A 106 -25.42 11.79 3.41
C GLY A 106 -23.96 12.22 3.60
N LEU A 107 -23.28 11.71 4.64
CA LEU A 107 -21.86 12.00 4.90
C LEU A 107 -20.99 11.03 4.08
N THR A 108 -20.91 11.24 2.76
CA THR A 108 -20.06 10.48 1.85
C THR A 108 -18.59 10.93 1.91
N PHE A 109 -17.68 10.20 1.27
CA PHE A 109 -16.28 10.64 1.10
C PHE A 109 -16.24 12.05 0.47
N ALA A 110 -16.87 12.24 -0.68
CA ALA A 110 -16.92 13.54 -1.35
C ALA A 110 -17.48 14.67 -0.46
N ALA A 111 -18.50 14.40 0.36
CA ALA A 111 -19.05 15.37 1.30
C ALA A 111 -18.03 15.74 2.40
N ALA A 112 -17.36 14.75 2.98
CA ALA A 112 -16.32 14.95 3.99
C ALA A 112 -15.13 15.75 3.43
N LEU A 113 -14.62 15.38 2.24
CA LEU A 113 -13.51 16.10 1.59
C LEU A 113 -13.85 17.58 1.35
N ARG A 114 -15.06 17.87 0.85
CA ARG A 114 -15.52 19.25 0.67
C ARG A 114 -15.56 20.01 1.99
N ALA A 115 -15.92 19.34 3.09
CA ALA A 115 -15.92 19.96 4.41
C ALA A 115 -14.49 20.24 4.88
N PHE A 116 -13.56 19.30 4.70
CA PHE A 116 -12.16 19.49 5.07
C PHE A 116 -11.53 20.72 4.43
N LEU A 117 -11.81 21.00 3.14
CA LEU A 117 -11.33 22.21 2.46
C LEU A 117 -11.80 23.54 3.08
N ARG A 118 -12.74 23.52 4.04
CA ARG A 118 -13.20 24.68 4.82
C ARG A 118 -12.77 24.60 6.29
N GLN A 119 -11.83 23.72 6.62
CA GLN A 119 -11.35 23.47 7.98
C GLN A 119 -9.88 23.82 8.14
N ASP A 120 -9.29 24.57 7.19
CA ASP A 120 -7.86 24.91 7.20
C ASP A 120 -6.95 23.68 7.38
N PRO A 121 -7.10 22.62 6.54
CA PRO A 121 -6.35 21.38 6.70
C PRO A 121 -4.92 21.56 6.17
N ASP A 122 -3.97 20.83 6.73
CA ASP A 122 -2.63 20.66 6.15
C ASP A 122 -2.52 19.30 5.43
N VAL A 123 -3.07 18.26 6.08
CA VAL A 123 -3.04 16.88 5.59
C VAL A 123 -4.46 16.32 5.55
N ILE A 124 -4.83 15.77 4.40
CA ILE A 124 -6.13 15.11 4.18
C ILE A 124 -5.89 13.64 3.88
N MET A 125 -6.56 12.74 4.60
CA MET A 125 -6.60 11.32 4.24
C MET A 125 -8.00 10.89 3.82
N VAL A 126 -8.06 10.19 2.69
CA VAL A 126 -9.28 9.61 2.16
C VAL A 126 -9.13 8.11 2.17
N GLY A 127 -9.99 7.40 2.91
CA GLY A 127 -9.86 5.96 3.10
C GLY A 127 -9.76 5.20 1.78
N GLU A 128 -10.53 5.61 0.78
CA GLU A 128 -10.52 5.02 -0.56
C GLU A 128 -11.07 6.00 -1.62
N ILE A 129 -10.48 6.00 -2.81
CA ILE A 129 -11.06 6.64 -4.01
C ILE A 129 -11.79 5.59 -4.84
N ARG A 130 -13.13 5.63 -4.80
CA ARG A 130 -14.03 4.70 -5.52
C ARG A 130 -14.63 5.26 -6.79
N ASP A 131 -14.78 6.57 -6.87
CA ASP A 131 -15.50 7.29 -7.92
C ASP A 131 -14.75 8.56 -8.38
N LEU A 132 -15.18 9.09 -9.53
CA LEU A 132 -14.61 10.29 -10.13
C LEU A 132 -14.79 11.53 -9.27
N GLU A 133 -15.92 11.63 -8.56
CA GLU A 133 -16.22 12.79 -7.72
C GLU A 133 -15.21 12.94 -6.59
N THR A 134 -14.95 11.84 -5.86
CA THR A 134 -13.96 11.79 -4.79
C THR A 134 -12.55 12.00 -5.34
N ALA A 135 -12.23 11.40 -6.49
CA ALA A 135 -10.93 11.59 -7.15
C ALA A 135 -10.68 13.07 -7.52
N ASP A 136 -11.66 13.72 -8.13
CA ASP A 136 -11.57 15.12 -8.58
C ASP A 136 -11.35 16.08 -7.41
N ILE A 137 -12.09 15.90 -6.31
CA ILE A 137 -11.92 16.74 -5.11
C ILE A 137 -10.56 16.50 -4.46
N ALA A 138 -10.12 15.23 -4.34
CA ALA A 138 -8.82 14.89 -3.76
C ALA A 138 -7.65 15.49 -4.56
N ILE A 139 -7.75 15.44 -5.89
CA ILE A 139 -6.75 16.03 -6.79
C ILE A 139 -6.71 17.54 -6.66
N LYS A 140 -7.88 18.20 -6.64
CA LYS A 140 -7.96 19.65 -6.42
C LYS A 140 -7.39 20.04 -5.07
N ALA A 141 -7.63 19.26 -4.02
CA ALA A 141 -7.02 19.47 -2.71
C ALA A 141 -5.48 19.42 -2.80
N ALA A 142 -4.92 18.40 -3.47
CA ALA A 142 -3.48 18.29 -3.67
C ALA A 142 -2.89 19.45 -4.48
N GLN A 143 -3.59 19.91 -5.54
CA GLN A 143 -3.18 21.04 -6.37
C GLN A 143 -3.30 22.40 -5.66
N THR A 144 -4.14 22.49 -4.62
CA THR A 144 -4.36 23.72 -3.84
C THR A 144 -3.46 23.81 -2.61
N GLY A 145 -2.41 22.99 -2.53
CA GLY A 145 -1.38 23.12 -1.51
C GLY A 145 -1.55 22.19 -0.30
N HIS A 146 -2.36 21.13 -0.41
CA HIS A 146 -2.56 20.15 0.67
C HIS A 146 -1.77 18.85 0.41
N MET A 147 -1.32 18.19 1.48
CA MET A 147 -0.86 16.81 1.40
C MET A 147 -2.07 15.87 1.43
N VAL A 148 -2.24 15.05 0.40
CA VAL A 148 -3.39 14.14 0.26
C VAL A 148 -2.91 12.70 0.24
N LEU A 149 -3.42 11.90 1.18
CA LEU A 149 -3.15 10.46 1.28
C LEU A 149 -4.42 9.70 0.93
N SER A 150 -4.33 8.69 0.07
CA SER A 150 -5.52 7.88 -0.24
C SER A 150 -5.17 6.45 -0.64
N THR A 151 -6.20 5.60 -0.72
CA THR A 151 -6.07 4.24 -1.26
C THR A 151 -6.86 3.99 -2.53
N LEU A 152 -6.31 3.12 -3.38
CA LEU A 152 -7.02 2.53 -4.51
C LEU A 152 -6.82 1.01 -4.54
N HIS A 153 -7.77 0.31 -5.17
CA HIS A 153 -7.69 -1.12 -5.42
C HIS A 153 -7.14 -1.41 -6.81
N THR A 154 -5.81 -1.40 -6.93
CA THR A 154 -5.07 -1.78 -8.14
C THR A 154 -4.02 -2.85 -7.82
N ASN A 155 -3.54 -3.52 -8.87
CA ASN A 155 -2.61 -4.63 -8.72
C ASN A 155 -1.17 -4.17 -8.55
N ASP A 156 -0.80 -3.04 -9.14
CA ASP A 156 0.55 -2.48 -9.17
C ASP A 156 0.50 -0.94 -9.29
N ALA A 157 1.65 -0.29 -9.11
CA ALA A 157 1.73 1.17 -9.13
C ALA A 157 1.43 1.77 -10.52
N PRO A 158 1.98 1.26 -11.65
CA PRO A 158 1.67 1.77 -12.99
C PRO A 158 0.18 1.74 -13.36
N THR A 159 -0.51 0.63 -13.08
CA THR A 159 -1.94 0.44 -13.36
C THR A 159 -2.82 1.40 -12.57
N THR A 160 -2.32 1.96 -11.46
CA THR A 160 -3.03 2.98 -10.68
C THR A 160 -3.26 4.26 -11.47
N LEU A 161 -2.29 4.69 -12.28
CA LEU A 161 -2.44 5.86 -13.14
C LEU A 161 -3.50 5.62 -14.21
N THR A 162 -3.48 4.43 -14.84
CA THR A 162 -4.51 4.03 -15.81
C THR A 162 -5.89 3.91 -15.15
N ARG A 163 -5.97 3.46 -13.89
CA ARG A 163 -7.24 3.41 -13.15
C ARG A 163 -7.84 4.80 -12.96
N LEU A 164 -7.03 5.79 -12.57
CA LEU A 164 -7.48 7.19 -12.45
C LEU A 164 -7.96 7.73 -13.80
N ALA A 165 -7.22 7.49 -14.87
CA ALA A 165 -7.62 7.90 -16.22
C ALA A 165 -8.94 7.25 -16.65
N ASN A 166 -9.12 5.95 -16.38
CA ASN A 166 -10.36 5.21 -16.68
C ASN A 166 -11.56 5.67 -15.85
N MET A 167 -11.32 6.27 -14.68
CA MET A 167 -12.39 6.91 -13.89
C MET A 167 -12.83 8.25 -14.50
N GLY A 168 -12.07 8.80 -15.45
CA GLY A 168 -12.35 10.08 -16.11
C GLY A 168 -11.49 11.24 -15.58
N VAL A 169 -10.45 10.97 -14.80
CA VAL A 169 -9.52 12.01 -14.35
C VAL A 169 -8.63 12.45 -15.51
N PRO A 170 -8.56 13.75 -15.85
CA PRO A 170 -7.69 14.23 -16.92
C PRO A 170 -6.20 13.96 -16.64
N ALA A 171 -5.44 13.58 -17.67
CA ALA A 171 -4.01 13.26 -17.55
C ALA A 171 -3.18 14.38 -16.89
N PHE A 172 -3.44 15.64 -17.25
CA PHE A 172 -2.77 16.80 -16.64
C PHE A 172 -2.97 16.87 -15.12
N ASN A 173 -4.17 16.57 -14.65
CA ASN A 173 -4.49 16.56 -13.23
C ASN A 173 -3.74 15.46 -12.49
N ILE A 174 -3.62 14.27 -13.09
CA ILE A 174 -2.85 13.16 -12.53
C ILE A 174 -1.36 13.56 -12.44
N ALA A 175 -0.77 14.02 -13.55
CA ALA A 175 0.64 14.36 -13.64
C ALA A 175 1.07 15.48 -12.68
N SER A 176 0.19 16.46 -12.44
CA SER A 176 0.49 17.62 -11.58
C SER A 176 0.22 17.38 -10.09
N SER A 177 -0.60 16.38 -9.72
CA SER A 177 -1.01 16.16 -8.33
C SER A 177 -0.38 14.94 -7.68
N VAL A 178 -0.23 13.82 -8.39
CA VAL A 178 0.29 12.57 -7.82
C VAL A 178 1.81 12.62 -7.77
N ILE A 179 2.38 12.44 -6.58
CA ILE A 179 3.83 12.53 -6.35
C ILE A 179 4.46 11.16 -6.07
N LEU A 180 3.70 10.22 -5.51
CA LEU A 180 4.16 8.87 -5.17
C LEU A 180 3.00 7.87 -5.22
N ILE A 181 3.25 6.70 -5.79
CA ILE A 181 2.33 5.57 -5.72
C ILE A 181 3.06 4.39 -5.07
N THR A 182 2.52 3.89 -3.98
CA THR A 182 2.95 2.62 -3.38
C THR A 182 1.96 1.53 -3.75
N ALA A 183 2.43 0.44 -4.34
CA ALA A 183 1.67 -0.81 -4.40
C ALA A 183 2.22 -1.79 -3.37
N GLN A 184 1.33 -2.50 -2.66
CA GLN A 184 1.75 -3.41 -1.59
C GLN A 184 1.01 -4.74 -1.56
N ARG A 185 1.71 -5.74 -1.02
CA ARG A 185 1.22 -7.09 -0.70
C ARG A 185 1.77 -7.51 0.67
N LEU A 186 1.08 -8.45 1.31
CA LEU A 186 1.61 -9.14 2.49
C LEU A 186 1.84 -10.60 2.13
N ALA A 187 3.07 -11.07 2.38
CA ALA A 187 3.42 -12.47 2.34
C ALA A 187 3.60 -13.00 3.77
N ARG A 188 3.46 -14.30 3.97
CA ARG A 188 3.76 -14.97 5.24
C ARG A 188 5.26 -14.96 5.47
N ARG A 189 5.68 -14.66 6.71
CA ARG A 189 7.10 -14.69 7.10
C ARG A 189 7.50 -16.11 7.50
N LEU A 190 8.64 -16.58 7.01
CA LEU A 190 9.17 -17.90 7.38
C LEU A 190 9.44 -17.97 8.88
N CYS A 191 9.07 -19.10 9.49
CA CYS A 191 9.40 -19.38 10.88
C CYS A 191 10.90 -19.67 11.04
N ASN A 192 11.44 -19.55 12.25
CA ASN A 192 12.82 -19.91 12.57
C ASN A 192 13.12 -21.41 12.37
N CYS A 193 12.10 -22.27 12.20
CA CYS A 193 12.28 -23.68 11.82
C CYS A 193 12.58 -23.88 10.33
N LYS A 194 12.69 -22.79 9.55
CA LYS A 194 13.01 -22.83 8.12
C LYS A 194 14.30 -23.60 7.87
N GLN A 195 14.36 -24.26 6.71
CA GLN A 195 15.54 -25.00 6.27
C GLN A 195 16.01 -24.47 4.91
N PRO A 196 17.31 -24.54 4.61
CA PRO A 196 17.82 -24.26 3.27
C PRO A 196 17.05 -25.08 2.22
N LEU A 197 16.74 -24.44 1.10
CA LEU A 197 16.16 -25.06 -0.07
C LEU A 197 17.27 -25.21 -1.12
N GLU A 198 17.63 -26.44 -1.45
CA GLU A 198 18.43 -26.73 -2.63
C GLU A 198 17.56 -26.53 -3.87
N THR A 199 17.98 -25.63 -4.75
CA THR A 199 17.30 -25.33 -6.01
C THR A 199 18.34 -25.02 -7.07
N ASP A 200 18.05 -25.36 -8.32
CA ASP A 200 18.92 -25.02 -9.43
C ASP A 200 18.72 -23.56 -9.89
N SER A 201 19.70 -23.04 -10.61
CA SER A 201 19.66 -21.69 -11.17
C SER A 201 18.52 -21.50 -12.18
N SER A 202 18.09 -22.56 -12.87
CA SER A 202 17.00 -22.46 -13.86
C SER A 202 15.66 -22.15 -13.20
N ALA A 203 15.36 -22.80 -12.07
CA ALA A 203 14.17 -22.56 -11.27
C ALA A 203 14.16 -21.16 -10.67
N LEU A 204 15.33 -20.66 -10.23
CA LEU A 204 15.47 -19.28 -9.74
C LEU A 204 15.17 -18.27 -10.86
N LEU A 205 15.77 -18.42 -12.04
CA LEU A 205 15.49 -17.52 -13.17
C LEU A 205 14.00 -17.56 -13.56
N LYS A 206 13.37 -18.75 -13.58
CA LYS A 206 11.92 -18.89 -13.83
C LYS A 206 11.06 -18.20 -12.77
N ALA A 207 11.51 -18.15 -11.52
CA ALA A 207 10.80 -17.44 -10.46
C ALA A 207 10.90 -15.90 -10.58
N GLY A 208 11.80 -15.40 -11.43
CA GLY A 208 12.02 -13.97 -11.68
C GLY A 208 13.32 -13.42 -11.08
N PHE A 209 14.22 -14.27 -10.59
CA PHE A 209 15.56 -13.82 -10.19
C PHE A 209 16.37 -13.38 -11.42
N LEU A 210 17.23 -12.39 -11.25
CA LEU A 210 18.16 -11.94 -12.28
C LEU A 210 19.42 -12.81 -12.29
N GLU A 211 20.12 -12.89 -13.42
CA GLU A 211 21.43 -13.57 -13.47
C GLU A 211 22.42 -13.01 -12.45
N SER A 212 22.37 -11.70 -12.22
CA SER A 212 23.18 -11.01 -11.21
C SER A 212 22.86 -11.43 -9.78
N ASP A 213 21.66 -11.96 -9.50
CA ASP A 213 21.31 -12.46 -8.17
C ASP A 213 21.97 -13.82 -7.88
N LEU A 214 22.22 -14.65 -8.91
CA LEU A 214 22.68 -16.04 -8.75
C LEU A 214 24.11 -16.15 -8.20
N GLY A 215 24.94 -15.14 -8.39
CA GLY A 215 26.32 -15.10 -7.89
C GLY A 215 26.44 -14.67 -6.42
N GLY A 216 25.34 -14.32 -5.77
CA GLY A 216 25.34 -13.80 -4.40
C GLY A 216 25.54 -14.85 -3.32
N LYS A 217 26.04 -14.43 -2.15
CA LYS A 217 26.10 -15.27 -0.93
C LYS A 217 24.73 -15.27 -0.22
N TRP A 218 23.74 -15.95 -0.79
CA TRP A 218 22.45 -16.17 -0.16
C TRP A 218 21.92 -17.57 -0.48
N THR A 219 20.93 -18.03 0.28
CA THR A 219 20.29 -19.34 0.06
C THR A 219 18.79 -19.20 0.30
N PRO A 220 17.93 -19.65 -0.63
CA PRO A 220 16.50 -19.65 -0.39
C PRO A 220 16.16 -20.62 0.75
N PHE A 221 15.07 -20.32 1.45
CA PHE A 221 14.60 -21.16 2.55
C PHE A 221 13.18 -21.66 2.27
N ARG A 222 12.89 -22.87 2.76
CA ARG A 222 11.56 -23.50 2.69
C ARG A 222 10.91 -23.61 4.08
N PRO A 223 9.57 -23.60 4.17
CA PRO A 223 8.87 -23.92 5.40
C PRO A 223 9.07 -25.40 5.77
N VAL A 224 9.08 -25.70 7.07
CA VAL A 224 9.13 -27.08 7.59
C VAL A 224 7.98 -27.35 8.56
N GLY A 225 7.73 -26.43 9.49
CA GLY A 225 6.72 -26.60 10.52
C GLY A 225 7.33 -27.00 11.86
N CYS A 226 6.84 -26.37 12.92
CA CYS A 226 7.14 -26.70 14.31
C CYS A 226 6.00 -26.23 15.20
N GLU A 227 6.06 -26.56 16.49
CA GLU A 227 5.06 -26.15 17.48
C GLU A 227 4.84 -24.63 17.50
N ARG A 228 5.90 -23.82 17.39
CA ARG A 228 5.83 -22.35 17.47
C ARG A 228 5.01 -21.70 16.35
N CYS A 229 4.89 -22.37 15.20
CA CYS A 229 4.13 -21.92 14.03
C CYS A 229 2.90 -22.80 13.76
N GLY A 230 2.54 -23.69 14.70
CA GLY A 230 1.41 -24.62 14.54
C GLY A 230 1.56 -25.55 13.34
N GLY A 231 2.80 -25.95 13.00
CA GLY A 231 3.09 -26.82 11.87
C GLY A 231 3.10 -26.16 10.49
N SER A 232 2.68 -24.89 10.36
CA SER A 232 2.59 -24.23 9.04
C SER A 232 3.95 -23.90 8.40
N GLY A 233 5.00 -23.75 9.21
CA GLY A 233 6.30 -23.26 8.77
C GLY A 233 6.40 -21.74 8.63
N TYR A 234 5.33 -21.00 8.94
CA TYR A 234 5.27 -19.54 8.85
C TYR A 234 4.81 -18.90 10.17
N LYS A 235 5.34 -17.73 10.51
CA LYS A 235 4.91 -16.96 11.68
C LYS A 235 5.06 -15.46 11.42
N GLY A 236 3.92 -14.76 11.42
CA GLY A 236 3.87 -13.33 11.08
C GLY A 236 3.82 -13.09 9.58
N ARG A 237 3.94 -11.82 9.19
CA ARG A 237 3.87 -11.37 7.79
C ARG A 237 5.06 -10.46 7.46
N VAL A 238 5.36 -10.34 6.18
CA VAL A 238 6.34 -9.41 5.62
C VAL A 238 5.66 -8.57 4.53
N GLY A 239 5.92 -7.27 4.53
CA GLY A 239 5.46 -6.37 3.48
C GLY A 239 6.32 -6.48 2.24
N ILE A 240 5.67 -6.51 1.08
CA ILE A 240 6.29 -6.42 -0.24
C ILE A 240 5.76 -5.14 -0.88
N TYR A 241 6.67 -4.23 -1.24
CA TYR A 241 6.33 -2.89 -1.70
C TYR A 241 6.95 -2.60 -3.07
N GLN A 242 6.18 -1.94 -3.92
CA GLN A 242 6.66 -1.21 -5.09
C GLN A 242 6.39 0.27 -4.79
N VAL A 243 7.46 1.05 -4.60
CA VAL A 243 7.38 2.47 -4.25
C VAL A 243 7.83 3.27 -5.47
N MET A 244 6.86 3.86 -6.19
CA MET A 244 7.05 4.49 -7.49
C MET A 244 6.85 6.01 -7.39
N PRO A 245 7.92 6.81 -7.34
CA PRO A 245 7.81 8.27 -7.43
C PRO A 245 7.36 8.68 -8.84
N ILE A 246 6.58 9.75 -8.94
CA ILE A 246 6.17 10.31 -10.23
C ILE A 246 7.21 11.35 -10.65
N THR A 247 8.17 10.92 -11.48
CA THR A 247 9.24 11.77 -12.02
C THR A 247 8.76 12.61 -13.21
N GLU A 248 9.58 13.57 -13.66
CA GLU A 248 9.28 14.38 -14.85
C GLU A 248 9.08 13.53 -16.12
N GLU A 249 9.86 12.45 -16.29
CA GLU A 249 9.68 11.54 -17.43
C GLU A 249 8.36 10.75 -17.31
N MET A 250 8.00 10.30 -16.11
CA MET A 250 6.67 9.72 -15.88
C MET A 250 5.55 10.72 -16.16
N GLN A 251 5.71 11.99 -15.78
CA GLN A 251 4.73 13.04 -16.09
C GLN A 251 4.55 13.23 -17.59
N LYS A 252 5.64 13.26 -18.38
CA LYS A 252 5.57 13.34 -19.85
C LYS A 252 4.81 12.15 -20.45
N LEU A 253 5.04 10.95 -19.92
CA LEU A 253 4.32 9.74 -20.34
C LEU A 253 2.83 9.83 -19.98
N ILE A 254 2.49 10.31 -18.78
CA ILE A 254 1.09 10.51 -18.38
C ILE A 254 0.40 11.52 -19.32
N LEU A 255 1.04 12.66 -19.59
CA LEU A 255 0.50 13.71 -20.48
C LEU A 255 0.30 13.26 -21.93
N SER A 256 1.12 12.32 -22.41
CA SER A 256 0.98 11.71 -23.74
C SER A 256 0.03 10.51 -23.76
N ASN A 257 -0.72 10.27 -22.66
CA ASN A 257 -1.63 9.13 -22.48
C ASN A 257 -0.93 7.77 -22.62
N GLY A 258 0.29 7.68 -22.09
CA GLY A 258 1.05 6.44 -22.00
C GLY A 258 0.30 5.37 -21.22
N ASN A 259 0.41 4.12 -21.67
CA ASN A 259 -0.22 2.98 -21.01
C ASN A 259 0.61 2.45 -19.83
N ALA A 260 0.01 1.57 -19.02
CA ALA A 260 0.66 0.99 -17.84
C ALA A 260 2.00 0.29 -18.16
N LEU A 261 2.13 -0.33 -19.35
CA LEU A 261 3.38 -1.00 -19.75
C LEU A 261 4.51 0.00 -20.01
N GLN A 262 4.21 1.14 -20.64
CA GLN A 262 5.19 2.21 -20.85
C GLN A 262 5.64 2.83 -19.53
N ILE A 263 4.70 3.09 -18.61
CA ILE A 263 5.02 3.56 -17.26
C ILE A 263 5.85 2.53 -16.49
N ALA A 264 5.48 1.24 -16.54
CA ALA A 264 6.22 0.18 -15.87
C ALA A 264 7.67 0.08 -16.39
N ARG A 265 7.86 0.19 -17.70
CA ARG A 265 9.18 0.23 -18.32
C ARG A 265 9.99 1.44 -17.86
N GLN A 266 9.36 2.62 -17.80
CA GLN A 266 10.03 3.83 -17.30
C GLN A 266 10.43 3.68 -15.83
N ALA A 267 9.54 3.15 -14.99
CA ALA A 267 9.81 2.87 -13.59
C ALA A 267 11.01 1.91 -13.42
N GLN A 268 11.08 0.86 -14.25
CA GLN A 268 12.23 -0.06 -14.27
C GLN A 268 13.54 0.63 -14.68
N LEU A 269 13.50 1.52 -15.69
CA LEU A 269 14.67 2.31 -16.10
C LEU A 269 15.17 3.24 -14.99
N GLU A 270 14.25 3.74 -14.17
CA GLU A 270 14.52 4.59 -13.01
C GLU A 270 14.87 3.77 -11.74
N GLY A 271 14.99 2.45 -11.85
CA GLY A 271 15.38 1.57 -10.75
C GLY A 271 14.25 1.22 -9.76
N VAL A 272 13.00 1.54 -10.08
CA VAL A 272 11.84 1.17 -9.26
C VAL A 272 11.61 -0.33 -9.37
N ARG A 273 11.78 -1.04 -8.25
CA ARG A 273 11.46 -2.47 -8.14
C ARG A 273 9.95 -2.69 -8.15
N ASP A 274 9.48 -3.55 -9.05
CA ASP A 274 8.11 -4.07 -9.00
C ASP A 274 7.89 -4.98 -7.78
N LEU A 275 6.64 -5.43 -7.60
CA LEU A 275 6.27 -6.28 -6.48
C LEU A 275 7.00 -7.63 -6.50
N ARG A 276 7.18 -8.25 -7.68
CA ARG A 276 7.87 -9.55 -7.81
C ARG A 276 9.32 -9.39 -7.39
N ARG A 277 10.04 -8.43 -7.96
CA ARG A 277 11.44 -8.14 -7.64
C ARG A 277 11.63 -7.80 -6.17
N SER A 278 10.77 -6.96 -5.59
CA SER A 278 10.80 -6.64 -4.16
C SER A 278 10.56 -7.86 -3.28
N GLY A 279 9.65 -8.77 -3.67
CA GLY A 279 9.41 -10.03 -2.97
C GLY A 279 10.63 -10.95 -3.02
N LEU A 280 11.28 -11.08 -4.18
CA LEU A 280 12.48 -11.91 -4.34
C LEU A 280 13.65 -11.39 -3.50
N VAL A 281 13.78 -10.06 -3.32
CA VAL A 281 14.76 -9.51 -2.38
C VAL A 281 14.48 -9.97 -0.93
N LYS A 282 13.21 -10.06 -0.52
CA LYS A 282 12.85 -10.65 0.79
C LYS A 282 13.17 -12.14 0.89
N VAL A 283 13.14 -12.87 -0.22
CA VAL A 283 13.59 -14.29 -0.27
C VAL A 283 15.10 -14.39 -0.07
N MET A 284 15.89 -13.53 -0.72
CA MET A 284 17.35 -13.51 -0.54
C MET A 284 17.74 -13.16 0.91
N GLN A 285 16.94 -12.32 1.58
CA GLN A 285 17.08 -12.03 3.01
C GLN A 285 16.57 -13.17 3.93
N GLY A 286 16.03 -14.25 3.36
CA GLY A 286 15.47 -15.39 4.10
C GLY A 286 14.23 -15.05 4.92
N MET A 287 13.50 -13.98 4.58
CA MET A 287 12.30 -13.55 5.32
C MET A 287 11.05 -14.31 4.88
N THR A 288 10.95 -14.64 3.59
CA THR A 288 9.83 -15.39 3.00
C THR A 288 10.35 -16.46 2.03
N SER A 289 9.44 -17.31 1.55
CA SER A 289 9.72 -18.36 0.57
C SER A 289 9.38 -17.91 -0.85
N ILE A 290 9.99 -18.56 -1.86
CA ILE A 290 9.69 -18.34 -3.28
C ILE A 290 8.20 -18.55 -3.57
N GLU A 291 7.59 -19.60 -3.01
CA GLU A 291 6.17 -19.93 -3.15
C GLU A 291 5.25 -18.78 -2.71
N GLU A 292 5.56 -18.15 -1.58
CA GLU A 292 4.79 -17.02 -1.06
C GLU A 292 4.87 -15.79 -1.96
N VAL A 293 6.05 -15.52 -2.55
CA VAL A 293 6.21 -14.40 -3.49
C VAL A 293 5.43 -14.67 -4.76
N LEU A 294 5.54 -15.87 -5.31
CA LEU A 294 4.77 -16.32 -6.48
C LEU A 294 3.26 -16.20 -6.24
N GLY A 295 2.77 -16.68 -5.10
CA GLY A 295 1.35 -16.62 -4.76
C GLY A 295 0.83 -15.20 -4.48
N ALA A 296 1.68 -14.30 -3.98
CA ALA A 296 1.30 -12.93 -3.64
C ALA A 296 1.39 -11.94 -4.82
N THR A 297 2.13 -12.29 -5.88
CA THR A 297 2.40 -11.41 -7.03
C THR A 297 1.93 -12.08 -8.30
N ASN A 298 1.03 -11.43 -9.04
CA ASN A 298 0.39 -12.00 -10.23
C ASN A 298 1.32 -11.93 -11.44
N GLU A 299 2.33 -12.81 -11.49
CA GLU A 299 3.14 -13.14 -12.67
C GLU A 299 3.55 -14.61 -12.67
#